data_AF-A0A7L3BL02-F1
#
_entry.id   AF-A0A7L3BL02-F1
#
_cell.length_a   1.000
_cell.length_b   1.000
_cell.length_c   1.000
_cell.angle_alpha   90.00
_cell.angle_beta   90.00
_cell.angle_gamma   90.00
#
_symmetry.space_group_name_H-M   'P 1'
#
loop_
_entity.id
_entity.type
_entity.pdbx_description
1 polymer ?
#
loop_
_entity_poly.entity_id
_entity_poly.type
_entity_poly.pdbx_seq_one_letter_code
_entity_poly.pdbx_strand_id
1 'polypeptide(L)' 'PRQPAKTLWYDRPRYVFLEFCVEDSTDVRVDIGDQRLVFSCKNADGVEFYNEINLYARVNSKVRR' A
#
# COMPACT_ATOMS: atom_id res chain seq x y z
N PRO A 1 -7.02 17.63 3.10
CA PRO A 1 -6.16 17.48 1.90
C PRO A 1 -5.72 16.03 1.75
N ARG A 2 -5.77 15.48 0.53
CA ARG A 2 -5.41 14.09 0.24
C ARG A 2 -4.20 14.06 -0.68
N GLN A 3 -3.21 13.25 -0.35
CA GLN A 3 -1.97 13.13 -1.13
C GLN A 3 -1.50 11.67 -1.24
N PRO A 4 -0.67 11.32 -2.22
CA PRO A 4 -0.03 10.01 -2.24
C PRO A 4 1.09 9.94 -1.20
N ALA A 5 1.26 8.78 -0.58
CA ALA A 5 2.46 8.48 0.19
C ALA A 5 3.62 8.19 -0.76
N LYS A 6 4.84 8.64 -0.40
CA LYS A 6 6.06 8.16 -1.05
C LYS A 6 6.09 6.65 -0.89
N THR A 7 6.26 5.95 -2.01
CA THR A 7 6.25 4.48 -2.04
C THR A 7 7.59 3.96 -2.53
N LEU A 8 8.25 3.15 -1.72
CA LEU A 8 9.44 2.40 -2.11
C LEU A 8 9.02 0.96 -2.42
N TRP A 9 9.68 0.31 -3.36
CA TRP A 9 9.38 -1.09 -3.68
C TRP A 9 10.62 -1.84 -4.13
N TYR A 10 10.60 -3.15 -3.93
CA TYR A 10 11.60 -4.07 -4.43
C TYR A 10 11.01 -5.48 -4.54
N ASP A 11 11.58 -6.29 -5.42
CA ASP A 11 11.17 -7.68 -5.62
C ASP A 11 12.16 -8.68 -5.02
N ARG A 12 11.61 -9.88 -4.80
CA ARG A 12 12.29 -11.11 -4.43
C ARG A 12 11.70 -12.23 -5.29
N PRO A 13 12.34 -13.40 -5.41
CA PRO A 13 11.90 -14.46 -6.34
C PRO A 13 10.42 -14.91 -6.21
N ARG A 14 9.76 -14.68 -5.07
CA ARG A 14 8.36 -15.06 -4.83
C ARG A 14 7.46 -13.95 -4.31
N TYR A 15 8.01 -12.75 -4.05
CA TYR A 15 7.29 -11.68 -3.38
C TYR A 15 7.72 -10.32 -3.91
N VAL A 16 6.79 -9.37 -3.91
CA VAL A 16 7.10 -7.94 -4.04
C VAL A 16 6.80 -7.27 -2.72
N PHE A 17 7.67 -6.36 -2.31
CA PHE A 17 7.52 -5.56 -1.11
C PHE A 17 7.20 -4.12 -1.52
N LEU A 18 6.21 -3.52 -0.88
CA LEU A 18 5.89 -2.10 -1.01
C LEU A 18 5.93 -1.46 0.38
N GLU A 19 6.58 -0.32 0.49
CA GLU A 19 6.70 0.47 1.71
C GLU A 19 6.12 1.86 1.47
N PHE A 20 5.08 2.22 2.21
CA PHE A 20 4.45 3.54 2.18
C PHE A 20 5.02 4.39 3.33
N CYS A 21 5.76 5.44 3.01
CA CYS A 21 6.40 6.29 4.00
C CYS A 21 5.40 7.32 4.55
N VAL A 22 4.71 6.99 5.64
CA VAL A 22 3.82 7.89 6.39
C VAL A 22 4.16 7.82 7.88
N GLU A 23 4.61 8.93 8.45
CA GLU A 23 4.88 9.05 9.88
C GLU A 23 3.57 9.08 10.68
N ASP A 24 3.57 8.48 11.88
CA ASP A 24 2.45 8.42 12.81
C ASP A 24 1.12 7.99 12.14
N SER A 25 1.21 6.97 11.29
CA SER A 25 0.05 6.51 10.53
C SER A 25 -1.05 5.91 11.42
N THR A 26 -2.28 6.34 11.16
CA THR A 26 -3.52 5.87 11.80
C THR A 26 -4.52 5.45 10.72
N ASP A 27 -5.51 4.64 11.09
CA ASP A 27 -6.55 4.12 10.19
C ASP A 27 -6.01 3.46 8.91
N VAL A 28 -4.91 2.71 9.03
CA VAL A 28 -4.25 2.04 7.90
C VAL A 28 -5.17 0.98 7.28
N ARG A 29 -5.40 1.09 5.97
CA ARG A 29 -6.14 0.13 5.17
C ARG A 29 -5.34 -0.27 3.95
N VAL A 30 -5.30 -1.58 3.69
CA VAL A 30 -4.61 -2.18 2.56
C VAL A 30 -5.54 -3.20 1.91
N ASP A 31 -6.00 -2.88 0.71
CA ASP A 31 -6.85 -3.74 -0.09
C ASP A 31 -6.04 -4.31 -1.26
N ILE A 32 -5.81 -5.62 -1.24
CA ILE A 32 -5.03 -6.32 -2.27
C ILE A 32 -5.96 -7.19 -3.10
N GLY A 33 -6.29 -6.71 -4.31
CA GLY A 33 -6.94 -7.50 -5.36
C GLY A 33 -5.92 -8.22 -6.24
N ASP A 34 -6.42 -8.99 -7.20
CA ASP A 34 -5.57 -9.83 -8.07
C ASP A 34 -4.51 -9.03 -8.82
N GLN A 35 -4.84 -7.83 -9.33
CA GLN A 35 -3.94 -6.99 -10.14
C GLN A 35 -3.89 -5.55 -9.66
N ARG A 36 -4.43 -5.25 -8.48
CA ARG A 36 -4.51 -3.90 -7.95
C ARG A 36 -4.33 -3.89 -6.46
N LEU A 37 -3.54 -2.95 -5.97
CA LEU A 37 -3.37 -2.67 -4.55
C LEU A 37 -3.85 -1.24 -4.27
N VAL A 38 -4.65 -1.08 -3.23
CA VAL A 38 -5.03 0.22 -2.69
C VAL A 38 -4.52 0.32 -1.26
N PHE A 39 -3.80 1.40 -0.97
CA PHE A 39 -3.36 1.79 0.36
C PHE A 39 -4.02 3.11 0.74
N SER A 40 -4.47 3.22 1.98
CA SER A 40 -4.89 4.49 2.55
C SER A 40 -4.67 4.55 4.05
N CYS A 41 -4.43 5.76 4.57
CA CYS A 41 -4.29 6.03 6.01
C CYS A 41 -4.42 7.54 6.29
N LYS A 42 -4.25 7.93 7.55
CA LYS A 42 -4.06 9.32 7.99
C LYS A 42 -2.77 9.46 8.78
N ASN A 43 -2.16 10.65 8.83
CA ASN A 43 -1.11 10.96 9.80
C ASN A 43 -1.67 11.72 11.02
N ALA A 44 -0.81 12.06 11.98
CA ALA A 44 -1.19 12.79 13.19
C ALA A 44 -1.84 14.17 12.93
N ASP A 45 -1.48 14.83 11.81
CA ASP A 45 -2.06 16.13 11.40
C ASP A 45 -3.43 15.99 10.71
N GLY A 46 -3.94 14.75 10.56
CA GLY A 46 -5.18 14.45 9.86
C GLY A 46 -5.08 14.55 8.34
N VAL A 47 -3.87 14.59 7.77
CA VAL A 47 -3.66 14.53 6.32
C VAL A 47 -3.94 13.11 5.84
N GLU A 48 -4.77 13.00 4.80
CA GLU A 48 -5.15 11.71 4.23
C GLU A 48 -4.14 11.28 3.17
N PHE A 49 -3.72 10.02 3.25
CA PHE A 49 -2.85 9.39 2.27
C PHE A 49 -3.64 8.34 1.47
N TYR A 50 -3.47 8.34 0.16
CA TYR A 50 -4.11 7.38 -0.74
C TYR A 50 -3.19 7.03 -1.92
N ASN A 51 -2.94 5.73 -2.10
CA ASN A 51 -2.19 5.20 -3.22
C ASN A 51 -3.02 4.09 -3.89
N GLU A 52 -3.12 4.15 -5.21
CA GLU A 52 -3.70 3.08 -6.04
C GLU A 52 -2.66 2.63 -7.05
N ILE A 53 -2.33 1.35 -7.02
CA ILE A 53 -1.25 0.76 -7.80
C ILE A 53 -1.80 -0.41 -8.60
N ASN A 54 -1.71 -0.31 -9.93
CA ASN A 54 -1.92 -1.43 -10.82
C ASN A 54 -0.66 -2.29 -10.86
N LEU A 55 -0.79 -3.56 -10.52
CA LEU A 55 0.31 -4.51 -10.44
C LEU A 55 0.63 -5.05 -11.84
N TYR A 56 1.92 -5.21 -12.13
CA TYR A 56 2.38 -5.74 -13.41
C TYR A 56 1.86 -7.16 -13.69
N ALA A 57 1.81 -8.00 -12.66
CA ALA A 57 1.34 -9.37 -12.72
C ALA A 57 0.34 -9.65 -11.59
N ARG A 58 -0.43 -10.74 -11.75
CA ARG A 58 -1.35 -11.19 -10.70
C ARG A 58 -0.60 -11.58 -9.44
N VAL A 59 -1.07 -11.10 -8.30
CA VAL A 59 -0.55 -11.50 -6.97
C VAL A 59 -1.59 -12.33 -6.23
N ASN A 60 -1.11 -13.22 -5.36
CA ASN A 60 -1.98 -13.94 -4.45
C ASN A 60 -1.97 -13.22 -3.09
N SER A 61 -3.04 -12.50 -2.77
CA SER A 61 -3.18 -11.80 -1.49
C SER A 61 -3.46 -12.73 -0.31
N LYS A 62 -3.79 -14.01 -0.56
CA LYS A 62 -4.06 -15.00 0.48
C LYS A 62 -2.76 -15.66 0.92
N VAL A 63 -2.06 -15.03 1.85
CA VAL A 63 -1.27 -15.81 2.82
C VAL A 63 -2.30 -16.49 3.72
N ARG A 64 -2.54 -17.80 3.50
CA ARG A 64 -3.28 -18.62 4.47
C ARG A 64 -2.56 -18.43 5.81
N ARG A 65 -3.24 -17.78 6.78
CA ARG A 65 -2.92 -18.00 8.19
C ARG A 65 -3.24 -19.45 8.53
#